data_AF-A0A975H7C9-F1
#
_entry.id   AF-A0A975H7C9-F1
#
_cell.length_a   1.000
_cell.length_b   1.000
_cell.length_c   1.000
_cell.angle_alpha   90.00
_cell.angle_beta   90.00
_cell.angle_gamma   90.00
#
_symmetry.space_group_name_H-M   'P 1'
#
loop_
_entity.id
_entity.type
_entity.pdbx_description
1 polymer ?
#
loop_
_entity_poly.entity_id
_entity_poly.type
_entity_poly.pdbx_seq_one_letter_code
_entity_poly.pdbx_strand_id
1 'polypeptide(L)'
;MSLNQTIISNLESLFLNNYREIEHASLSQWIDLLKTENPDTFSINEQKTVKLYDKFIIANFERAKKNTKLLECYEKTIELNINENEIINSFSKDLIVSFEKIKKGIRKIEGSKIQIIILTYNFEPYAWISGFGEGKYPILKKPEYFDFNYKKDFFEILGRVDYSKVWSNLIKLEKYLEEAEIFDDIFETDFYQNLRNSYIYKTYLLLNKAFEQNQVELFSDLNIKKPLFIYGNEHDCEKINIYSYA
;
A
#
# COMPACT_ATOMS: atom_id res chain seq x y z
N MET A 1 17.03 -2.37 20.41
CA MET A 1 16.26 -2.79 19.22
C MET A 1 16.92 -2.15 18.01
N SER A 2 17.22 -2.91 16.95
CA SER A 2 17.80 -2.34 15.73
C SER A 2 16.80 -1.43 15.01
N LEU A 3 17.29 -0.58 14.09
CA LEU A 3 16.41 0.27 13.28
C LEU A 3 15.39 -0.59 12.50
N ASN A 4 15.86 -1.68 11.88
CA ASN A 4 14.99 -2.57 11.12
C ASN A 4 13.96 -3.30 12.01
N GLN A 5 14.34 -3.72 13.23
CA GLN A 5 13.39 -4.29 14.20
C GLN A 5 12.29 -3.29 14.59
N THR A 6 12.64 -2.02 14.76
CA THR A 6 11.66 -0.96 15.05
C THR A 6 10.68 -0.77 13.89
N ILE A 7 11.19 -0.80 12.66
CA ILE A 7 10.37 -0.69 11.45
C ILE A 7 9.39 -1.87 11.35
N ILE A 8 9.87 -3.09 11.54
CA ILE A 8 9.01 -4.30 11.53
C ILE A 8 7.91 -4.17 12.58
N SER A 9 8.25 -3.78 13.82
CA SER A 9 7.25 -3.62 14.88
C SER A 9 6.19 -2.55 14.56
N ASN A 10 6.58 -1.44 13.93
CA ASN A 10 5.63 -0.42 13.50
C ASN A 10 4.70 -0.96 12.39
N LEU A 11 5.25 -1.65 11.38
CA LEU A 11 4.45 -2.25 10.29
C LEU A 11 3.50 -3.33 10.80
N GLU A 12 3.94 -4.19 11.72
CA GLU A 12 3.10 -5.20 12.36
C GLU A 12 1.95 -4.55 13.14
N SER A 13 2.24 -3.48 13.90
CA SER A 13 1.19 -2.74 14.61
C SER A 13 0.18 -2.12 13.66
N LEU A 14 0.63 -1.52 12.55
CA LEU A 14 -0.25 -0.93 11.54
C LEU A 14 -1.11 -2.00 10.86
N PHE A 15 -0.51 -3.12 10.47
CA PHE A 15 -1.24 -4.26 9.90
C PHE A 15 -2.32 -4.77 10.85
N LEU A 16 -1.95 -5.06 12.11
CA LEU A 16 -2.87 -5.61 13.11
C LEU A 16 -4.02 -4.66 13.44
N ASN A 17 -3.74 -3.36 13.55
CA ASN A 17 -4.78 -2.36 13.84
C ASN A 17 -5.83 -2.30 12.72
N ASN A 18 -5.42 -2.37 11.44
CA ASN A 18 -6.38 -2.34 10.33
C ASN A 18 -7.08 -3.69 10.15
N TYR A 19 -6.34 -4.80 10.30
CA TYR A 19 -6.89 -6.14 10.06
C TYR A 19 -7.96 -6.53 11.07
N ARG A 20 -7.80 -6.15 12.35
CA ARG A 20 -8.79 -6.44 13.41
C ARG A 20 -10.15 -5.81 13.17
N GLU A 21 -10.21 -4.67 12.48
CA GLU A 21 -11.46 -4.00 12.15
C GLU A 21 -12.27 -4.75 11.08
N ILE A 22 -11.64 -5.66 10.33
CA ILE A 22 -12.25 -6.35 9.19
C ILE A 22 -12.28 -7.88 9.30
N GLU A 23 -11.46 -8.50 10.16
CA GLU A 23 -11.24 -9.97 10.19
C GLU A 23 -12.50 -10.79 10.53
N HIS A 24 -13.54 -10.16 11.07
CA HIS A 24 -14.81 -10.79 11.43
C HIS A 24 -16.02 -10.16 10.75
N ALA A 25 -15.78 -9.19 9.87
CA ALA A 25 -16.85 -8.47 9.21
C ALA A 25 -17.30 -9.22 7.96
N SER A 26 -18.61 -9.34 7.75
CA SER A 26 -19.16 -9.72 6.44
C SER A 26 -19.51 -8.49 5.60
N LEU A 27 -19.33 -8.58 4.28
CA LEU A 27 -19.72 -7.50 3.36
C LEU A 27 -21.21 -7.15 3.48
N SER A 28 -22.07 -8.15 3.69
CA SER A 28 -23.51 -7.93 3.87
C SER A 28 -23.84 -7.08 5.09
N GLN A 29 -23.14 -7.30 6.22
CA GLN A 29 -23.33 -6.50 7.44
C GLN A 29 -22.87 -5.06 7.24
N TRP A 30 -21.76 -4.85 6.53
CA TRP A 30 -21.30 -3.49 6.21
C TRP A 30 -22.26 -2.75 5.31
N ILE A 31 -22.79 -3.41 4.27
CA ILE A 31 -23.80 -2.81 3.42
C ILE A 31 -25.05 -2.43 4.23
N ASP A 32 -25.46 -3.27 5.19
CA ASP A 32 -26.58 -2.94 6.08
C ASP A 32 -26.28 -1.74 7.00
N LEU A 33 -25.04 -1.59 7.45
CA LEU A 33 -24.61 -0.42 8.23
C LEU A 33 -24.73 0.86 7.40
N LEU A 34 -24.18 0.89 6.17
CA LEU A 34 -24.23 2.07 5.29
C LEU A 34 -25.68 2.50 5.01
N LYS A 35 -26.56 1.53 4.79
CA LYS A 35 -28.00 1.78 4.62
C LYS A 35 -28.65 2.37 5.88
N THR A 36 -28.22 1.92 7.05
CA THR A 36 -28.81 2.33 8.34
C THR A 36 -28.32 3.72 8.74
N GLU A 37 -27.04 4.00 8.58
CA GLU A 37 -26.45 5.29 8.94
C GLU A 37 -26.88 6.41 8.00
N ASN A 38 -26.96 6.12 6.68
CA ASN A 38 -27.38 6.99 5.58
C ASN A 38 -27.69 8.45 5.98
N PRO A 39 -26.65 9.27 6.22
CA PRO A 39 -26.82 10.59 6.79
C PRO A 39 -27.48 11.54 5.79
N ASP A 40 -28.01 12.62 6.33
CA ASP A 40 -28.50 13.73 5.52
C ASP A 40 -27.32 14.60 5.04
N THR A 41 -27.26 14.91 3.75
CA THR A 41 -26.23 15.73 3.13
C THR A 41 -26.84 16.87 2.33
N PHE A 42 -26.12 17.98 2.20
CA PHE A 42 -26.59 19.11 1.39
C PHE A 42 -26.20 18.90 -0.08
N SER A 43 -27.19 18.68 -0.95
CA SER A 43 -26.97 18.62 -2.39
C SER A 43 -26.83 20.03 -2.95
N ILE A 44 -25.65 20.35 -3.50
CA ILE A 44 -25.39 21.64 -4.17
C ILE A 44 -26.29 21.79 -5.40
N ASN A 45 -26.50 20.70 -6.15
CA ASN A 45 -27.30 20.70 -7.38
C ASN A 45 -28.79 20.91 -7.10
N GLU A 46 -29.31 20.29 -6.05
CA GLU A 46 -30.73 20.40 -5.68
C GLU A 46 -31.02 21.53 -4.67
N GLN A 47 -29.97 22.18 -4.17
CA GLN A 47 -30.01 23.22 -3.12
C GLN A 47 -30.85 22.84 -1.91
N LYS A 48 -30.81 21.56 -1.51
CA LYS A 48 -31.58 21.04 -0.39
C LYS A 48 -30.85 19.88 0.28
N THR A 49 -31.29 19.58 1.49
CA THR A 49 -30.88 18.38 2.21
C THR A 49 -31.50 17.14 1.57
N VAL A 50 -30.66 16.17 1.24
CA VAL A 50 -31.02 14.86 0.69
C VAL A 50 -30.34 13.77 1.51
N LYS A 51 -30.68 12.50 1.25
CA LYS A 51 -29.91 11.38 1.80
C LYS A 51 -28.60 11.21 1.02
N LEU A 52 -27.52 10.86 1.72
CA LEU A 52 -26.23 10.53 1.10
C LEU A 52 -26.42 9.42 0.05
N TYR A 53 -27.13 8.36 0.43
CA TYR A 53 -27.47 7.25 -0.44
C TYR A 53 -28.94 7.35 -0.86
N ASP A 54 -29.17 7.60 -2.14
CA ASP A 54 -30.50 7.70 -2.72
C ASP A 54 -31.14 6.31 -2.94
N LYS A 55 -32.36 6.30 -3.51
CA LYS A 55 -33.05 5.02 -3.77
C LYS A 55 -32.33 4.12 -4.78
N PHE A 56 -31.56 4.69 -5.70
CA PHE A 56 -30.82 3.93 -6.70
C PHE A 56 -29.64 3.22 -6.04
N ILE A 57 -28.84 3.94 -5.25
CA ILE A 57 -27.71 3.37 -4.50
C ILE A 57 -28.19 2.29 -3.52
N ILE A 58 -29.28 2.56 -2.78
CA ILE A 58 -29.88 1.57 -1.87
C ILE A 58 -30.33 0.31 -2.62
N ALA A 59 -30.80 0.42 -3.86
CA ALA A 59 -31.12 -0.75 -4.67
C ALA A 59 -29.86 -1.51 -5.13
N ASN A 60 -28.75 -0.82 -5.40
CA ASN A 60 -27.45 -1.46 -5.72
C ASN A 60 -26.93 -2.25 -4.54
N PHE A 61 -26.98 -1.68 -3.34
CA PHE A 61 -26.68 -2.36 -2.08
C PHE A 61 -27.50 -3.65 -1.92
N GLU A 62 -28.81 -3.61 -2.15
CA GLU A 62 -29.67 -4.80 -2.08
C GLU A 62 -29.34 -5.87 -3.14
N ARG A 63 -28.88 -5.46 -4.33
CA ARG A 63 -28.39 -6.38 -5.36
C ARG A 63 -27.06 -7.01 -4.95
N ALA A 64 -26.12 -6.21 -4.45
CA ALA A 64 -24.80 -6.65 -4.01
C ALA A 64 -24.89 -7.69 -2.88
N LYS A 65 -25.79 -7.49 -1.90
CA LYS A 65 -26.08 -8.45 -0.82
C LYS A 65 -26.58 -9.82 -1.30
N LYS A 66 -27.12 -9.91 -2.52
CA LYS A 66 -27.61 -11.15 -3.12
C LYS A 66 -26.62 -11.74 -4.14
N ASN A 67 -25.51 -11.05 -4.41
CA ASN A 67 -24.49 -11.49 -5.34
C ASN A 67 -23.52 -12.45 -4.66
N THR A 68 -23.78 -13.75 -4.79
CA THR A 68 -22.96 -14.80 -4.16
C THR A 68 -21.49 -14.74 -4.57
N LYS A 69 -21.19 -14.40 -5.83
CA LYS A 69 -19.79 -14.28 -6.30
C LYS A 69 -19.04 -13.15 -5.60
N LEU A 70 -19.70 -12.00 -5.42
CA LEU A 70 -19.13 -10.86 -4.70
C LEU A 70 -18.87 -11.22 -3.23
N LEU A 71 -19.86 -11.83 -2.56
CA LEU A 71 -19.72 -12.26 -1.17
C LEU A 71 -18.59 -13.27 -0.99
N GLU A 72 -18.52 -14.31 -1.84
CA GLU A 72 -17.43 -15.30 -1.80
C GLU A 72 -16.06 -14.67 -2.12
N CYS A 73 -16.01 -13.68 -3.01
CA CYS A 73 -14.77 -12.97 -3.31
C CYS A 73 -14.30 -12.16 -2.11
N TYR A 74 -15.23 -11.52 -1.41
CA TYR A 74 -14.93 -10.76 -0.21
C TYR A 74 -14.35 -11.65 0.89
N GLU A 75 -14.95 -12.81 1.18
CA GLU A 75 -14.43 -13.76 2.18
C GLU A 75 -12.98 -14.16 1.86
N LYS A 76 -12.67 -14.47 0.60
CA LYS A 76 -11.30 -14.78 0.15
C LYS A 76 -10.33 -13.61 0.27
N THR A 77 -10.85 -12.39 0.21
CA THR A 77 -10.05 -11.16 0.28
C THR A 77 -9.65 -10.89 1.73
N ILE A 78 -10.58 -11.05 2.68
CA ILE A 78 -10.27 -10.86 4.10
C ILE A 78 -9.40 -11.98 4.68
N GLU A 79 -9.46 -13.20 4.14
CA GLU A 79 -8.60 -14.31 4.60
C GLU A 79 -7.10 -13.99 4.46
N LEU A 80 -6.71 -13.11 3.53
CA LEU A 80 -5.32 -12.75 3.25
C LEU A 80 -4.37 -13.97 3.14
N ASN A 81 -4.90 -15.08 2.62
CA ASN A 81 -4.18 -16.35 2.50
C ASN A 81 -3.15 -16.28 1.37
N ILE A 82 -1.96 -15.77 1.70
CA ILE A 82 -0.86 -15.51 0.79
C ILE A 82 0.27 -16.50 1.04
N ASN A 83 0.78 -17.11 -0.02
CA ASN A 83 2.02 -17.90 0.05
C ASN A 83 3.22 -16.97 0.22
N GLU A 84 3.56 -16.63 1.47
CA GLU A 84 4.61 -15.66 1.77
C GLU A 84 5.95 -16.00 1.10
N ASN A 85 6.33 -17.28 1.08
CA ASN A 85 7.60 -17.71 0.48
C ASN A 85 7.63 -17.44 -1.03
N GLU A 86 6.53 -17.71 -1.73
CA GLU A 86 6.42 -17.42 -3.16
C GLU A 86 6.48 -15.91 -3.43
N ILE A 87 5.77 -15.10 -2.63
CA ILE A 87 5.80 -13.65 -2.76
C ILE A 87 7.18 -13.09 -2.49
N ILE A 88 7.83 -13.47 -1.40
CA ILE A 88 9.17 -13.01 -1.05
C ILE A 88 10.16 -13.36 -2.17
N ASN A 89 10.07 -14.57 -2.73
CA ASN A 89 10.87 -14.96 -3.89
C ASN A 89 10.58 -14.10 -5.13
N SER A 90 9.32 -13.73 -5.36
CA SER A 90 8.92 -12.85 -6.46
C SER A 90 9.49 -11.43 -6.26
N PHE A 91 9.32 -10.85 -5.08
CA PHE A 91 9.88 -9.55 -4.71
C PHE A 91 11.41 -9.55 -4.80
N SER A 92 12.08 -10.62 -4.36
CA SER A 92 13.54 -10.74 -4.45
C SER A 92 14.01 -10.65 -5.89
N LYS A 93 13.35 -11.37 -6.82
CA LYS A 93 13.66 -11.30 -8.25
C LYS A 93 13.45 -9.89 -8.81
N ASP A 94 12.33 -9.25 -8.49
CA ASP A 94 12.03 -7.89 -8.95
C ASP A 94 13.04 -6.87 -8.42
N LEU A 95 13.41 -6.99 -7.14
CA LEU A 95 14.40 -6.15 -6.49
C LEU A 95 15.78 -6.34 -7.12
N ILE A 96 16.26 -7.57 -7.29
CA ILE A 96 17.56 -7.85 -7.92
C ILE A 96 17.61 -7.24 -9.33
N VAL A 97 16.63 -7.55 -10.18
CA VAL A 97 16.56 -7.01 -11.54
C VAL A 97 16.48 -5.49 -11.55
N SER A 98 15.74 -4.88 -10.62
CA SER A 98 15.63 -3.43 -10.51
C SER A 98 16.94 -2.79 -10.05
N PHE A 99 17.60 -3.34 -9.03
CA PHE A 99 18.85 -2.80 -8.51
C PHE A 99 20.01 -2.99 -9.51
N GLU A 100 20.03 -4.05 -10.32
CA GLU A 100 20.95 -4.14 -11.45
C GLU A 100 20.79 -3.00 -12.45
N LYS A 101 19.54 -2.61 -12.76
CA LYS A 101 19.25 -1.45 -13.62
C LYS A 101 19.66 -0.15 -12.95
N ILE A 102 19.37 0.02 -11.66
CA ILE A 102 19.76 1.21 -10.87
C ILE A 102 21.28 1.38 -10.89
N LYS A 103 22.04 0.33 -10.60
CA LYS A 103 23.52 0.37 -10.59
C LYS A 103 24.10 0.84 -11.94
N LYS A 104 23.44 0.50 -13.06
CA LYS A 104 23.82 0.93 -14.42
C LYS A 104 23.36 2.34 -14.75
N GLY A 105 22.21 2.76 -14.23
CA GLY A 105 21.55 4.03 -14.57
C GLY A 105 21.81 5.19 -13.59
N ILE A 106 22.44 4.94 -12.46
CA ILE A 106 22.65 5.93 -11.41
C ILE A 106 23.55 7.09 -11.86
N ARG A 107 23.10 8.33 -11.61
CA ARG A 107 23.92 9.52 -11.82
C ARG A 107 25.02 9.59 -10.76
N LYS A 108 26.26 9.81 -11.19
CA LYS A 108 27.38 10.06 -10.26
C LYS A 108 27.39 11.53 -9.86
N ILE A 109 27.04 11.80 -8.61
CA ILE A 109 27.10 13.13 -8.01
C ILE A 109 28.29 13.17 -7.06
N GLU A 110 29.26 14.03 -7.34
CA GLU A 110 30.48 14.15 -6.53
C GLU A 110 30.15 14.54 -5.08
N GLY A 111 30.82 13.88 -4.13
CA GLY A 111 30.65 14.14 -2.70
C GLY A 111 29.26 13.83 -2.13
N SER A 112 28.37 13.19 -2.88
CA SER A 112 27.01 12.86 -2.42
C SER A 112 26.77 11.35 -2.38
N LYS A 113 25.96 10.91 -1.42
CA LYS A 113 25.58 9.50 -1.23
C LYS A 113 24.07 9.32 -1.20
N ILE A 114 23.60 8.16 -1.66
CA ILE A 114 22.20 7.75 -1.48
C ILE A 114 21.96 7.48 0.00
N GLN A 115 20.89 8.04 0.56
CA GLN A 115 20.50 7.76 1.95
C GLN A 115 19.01 7.41 2.09
N ILE A 116 18.22 7.63 1.04
CA ILE A 116 16.81 7.24 1.00
C ILE A 116 16.47 6.60 -0.35
N ILE A 117 15.65 5.56 -0.30
CA ILE A 117 14.97 4.96 -1.45
C ILE A 117 13.46 5.03 -1.18
N ILE A 118 12.69 5.38 -2.21
CA ILE A 118 11.23 5.49 -2.14
C ILE A 118 10.62 4.52 -3.16
N LEU A 119 9.70 3.69 -2.70
CA LEU A 119 8.88 2.77 -3.48
C LEU A 119 7.49 3.41 -3.63
N THR A 120 7.26 4.08 -4.75
CA THR A 120 6.01 4.78 -5.03
C THR A 120 5.14 3.96 -5.97
N TYR A 121 3.96 3.55 -5.52
CA TYR A 121 2.94 2.98 -6.41
C TYR A 121 1.84 4.02 -6.68
N ASN A 122 1.04 3.79 -7.71
CA ASN A 122 -0.11 4.63 -8.06
C ASN A 122 -1.35 3.72 -8.15
N PHE A 123 -2.28 3.99 -9.07
CA PHE A 123 -3.45 3.12 -9.29
C PHE A 123 -3.11 1.66 -9.60
N GLU A 124 -1.99 1.40 -10.27
CA GLU A 124 -1.56 0.03 -10.56
C GLU A 124 -0.75 -0.56 -9.39
N PRO A 125 -0.80 -1.89 -9.18
CA PRO A 125 -0.07 -2.57 -8.11
C PRO A 125 1.42 -2.72 -8.46
N TYR A 126 2.06 -1.67 -8.96
CA TYR A 126 3.49 -1.61 -9.25
C TYR A 126 4.11 -0.43 -8.51
N ALA A 127 5.10 -0.70 -7.66
CA ALA A 127 5.88 0.36 -7.05
C ALA A 127 7.15 0.64 -7.85
N TRP A 128 7.32 1.90 -8.24
CA TRP A 128 8.51 2.42 -8.89
C TRP A 128 9.56 2.83 -7.87
N ILE A 129 10.84 2.61 -8.19
CA ILE A 129 11.94 2.84 -7.26
C ILE A 129 12.67 4.13 -7.63
N SER A 130 12.78 5.04 -6.65
CA SER A 130 13.53 6.29 -6.76
C SER A 130 14.51 6.44 -5.59
N GLY A 131 15.65 7.08 -5.83
CA GLY A 131 16.72 7.21 -4.85
C GLY A 131 17.22 8.64 -4.71
N PHE A 132 17.33 9.11 -3.47
CA PHE A 132 17.71 10.48 -3.17
C PHE A 132 18.85 10.55 -2.17
N GLY A 133 19.49 11.72 -2.16
CA GLY A 133 20.67 11.99 -1.36
C GLY A 133 20.43 12.10 0.13
N GLU A 134 21.46 12.61 0.79
CA GLU A 134 21.53 12.72 2.23
C GLU A 134 20.48 13.68 2.81
N GLY A 135 19.98 13.35 4.00
CA GLY A 135 18.97 14.12 4.72
C GLY A 135 18.80 13.64 6.16
N LYS A 136 17.84 14.24 6.86
CA LYS A 136 17.40 13.82 8.19
C LYS A 136 16.09 13.05 8.03
N TYR A 137 16.19 11.73 7.88
CA TYR A 137 15.05 10.88 7.58
C TYR A 137 14.55 10.18 8.86
N PRO A 138 13.25 10.27 9.19
CA PRO A 138 12.70 9.75 10.44
C PRO A 138 12.34 8.25 10.37
N ILE A 139 12.35 7.56 11.51
CA ILE A 139 11.61 6.31 11.67
C ILE A 139 10.18 6.64 12.06
N LEU A 140 9.24 6.30 11.20
CA LEU A 140 7.84 6.65 11.30
C LEU A 140 7.05 5.55 12.01
N LYS A 141 6.20 5.95 12.98
CA LYS A 141 5.27 5.04 13.69
C LYS A 141 3.92 4.89 12.98
N LYS A 142 3.57 5.88 12.16
CA LYS A 142 2.38 5.95 11.32
C LYS A 142 2.75 6.63 10.01
N PRO A 143 1.94 6.53 8.95
CA PRO A 143 2.21 7.26 7.71
C PRO A 143 2.30 8.77 7.99
N GLU A 144 3.37 9.40 7.51
CA GLU A 144 3.57 10.86 7.64
C GLU A 144 4.19 11.45 6.37
N TYR A 145 3.88 12.72 6.10
CA TYR A 145 4.59 13.53 5.13
C TYR A 145 5.92 14.02 5.70
N PHE A 146 6.99 13.93 4.93
CA PHE A 146 8.27 14.56 5.25
C PHE A 146 9.01 14.97 3.98
N ASP A 147 9.81 16.04 4.09
CA ASP A 147 10.64 16.54 3.00
C ASP A 147 11.86 15.65 2.78
N PHE A 148 12.20 15.44 1.51
CA PHE A 148 13.44 14.80 1.09
C PHE A 148 14.14 15.63 0.02
N ASN A 149 15.44 15.37 -0.15
CA ASN A 149 16.27 16.20 -1.00
C ASN A 149 16.11 15.84 -2.48
N TYR A 150 15.01 16.26 -3.10
CA TYR A 150 14.72 16.07 -4.52
C TYR A 150 15.74 16.75 -5.45
N LYS A 151 16.49 17.76 -4.95
CA LYS A 151 17.58 18.41 -5.70
C LYS A 151 18.84 17.54 -5.81
N LYS A 152 18.91 16.46 -5.03
CA LYS A 152 19.96 15.43 -5.10
C LYS A 152 19.32 14.09 -5.47
N ASP A 153 18.58 14.08 -6.57
CA ASP A 153 18.06 12.87 -7.20
C ASP A 153 19.22 12.07 -7.82
N PHE A 154 19.35 10.80 -7.45
CA PHE A 154 20.33 9.90 -8.05
C PHE A 154 19.72 9.13 -9.21
N PHE A 155 18.46 8.72 -9.03
CA PHE A 155 17.64 8.04 -10.02
C PHE A 155 16.16 8.22 -9.68
N GLU A 156 15.34 8.35 -10.71
CA GLU A 156 13.89 8.45 -10.61
C GLU A 156 13.30 7.34 -11.49
N ILE A 157 12.39 6.55 -10.92
CA ILE A 157 11.61 5.52 -11.63
C ILE A 157 12.55 4.56 -12.41
N LEU A 158 13.65 4.14 -11.78
CA LEU A 158 14.58 3.17 -12.34
C LEU A 158 14.36 1.82 -11.66
N GLY A 159 13.42 1.04 -12.20
CA GLY A 159 13.03 -0.26 -11.65
C GLY A 159 11.66 -0.24 -11.00
N ARG A 160 11.13 -1.43 -10.76
CA ARG A 160 9.80 -1.61 -10.16
C ARG A 160 9.67 -2.93 -9.42
N VAL A 161 8.74 -3.00 -8.48
CA VAL A 161 8.31 -4.22 -7.82
C VAL A 161 6.82 -4.45 -8.06
N ASP A 162 6.45 -5.68 -8.43
CA ASP A 162 5.08 -6.06 -8.76
C ASP A 162 4.33 -6.59 -7.53
N TYR A 163 3.36 -5.81 -7.05
CA TYR A 163 2.49 -6.15 -5.91
C TYR A 163 1.26 -6.97 -6.30
N SER A 164 1.00 -7.18 -7.60
CA SER A 164 -0.24 -7.79 -8.10
C SER A 164 -0.52 -9.16 -7.51
N LYS A 165 0.53 -9.94 -7.22
CA LYS A 165 0.36 -11.26 -6.59
C LYS A 165 -0.21 -11.17 -5.19
N VAL A 166 0.26 -10.19 -4.40
CA VAL A 166 -0.27 -9.93 -3.06
C VAL A 166 -1.69 -9.41 -3.18
N TRP A 167 -1.93 -8.48 -4.12
CA TRP A 167 -3.19 -7.73 -4.23
C TRP A 167 -4.25 -8.40 -5.10
N SER A 168 -3.99 -9.61 -5.62
CA SER A 168 -4.84 -10.28 -6.59
C SER A 168 -6.30 -10.44 -6.15
N ASN A 169 -6.53 -10.81 -4.89
CA ASN A 169 -7.89 -10.91 -4.34
C ASN A 169 -8.53 -9.54 -4.15
N LEU A 170 -7.78 -8.52 -3.69
CA LEU A 170 -8.27 -7.15 -3.55
C LEU A 170 -8.72 -6.57 -4.90
N ILE A 171 -7.87 -6.67 -5.92
CA ILE A 171 -8.17 -6.21 -7.29
C ILE A 171 -9.41 -6.92 -7.85
N LYS A 172 -9.56 -8.21 -7.56
CA LYS A 172 -10.74 -8.98 -7.98
C LYS A 172 -12.00 -8.53 -7.25
N LEU A 173 -11.89 -8.21 -5.96
CA LEU A 173 -12.98 -7.67 -5.17
C LEU A 173 -13.40 -6.30 -5.70
N GLU A 174 -12.46 -5.37 -5.93
CA GLU A 174 -12.68 -4.06 -6.53
C GLU A 174 -13.50 -4.17 -7.81
N LYS A 175 -13.09 -5.06 -8.72
CA LYS A 175 -13.85 -5.33 -9.95
C LYS A 175 -15.29 -5.76 -9.69
N TYR A 176 -15.54 -6.64 -8.73
CA TYR A 176 -16.91 -7.06 -8.42
C TYR A 176 -17.74 -5.97 -7.73
N LEU A 177 -17.10 -5.07 -6.98
CA LEU A 177 -17.74 -3.91 -6.38
C LEU A 177 -18.12 -2.87 -7.44
N GLU A 178 -17.25 -2.66 -8.44
CA GLU A 178 -17.53 -1.84 -9.61
C GLU A 178 -18.67 -2.43 -10.45
N GLU A 179 -18.63 -3.73 -10.75
CA GLU A 179 -19.71 -4.44 -11.46
C GLU A 179 -21.04 -4.38 -10.71
N ALA A 180 -21.00 -4.28 -9.38
CA ALA A 180 -22.17 -4.13 -8.54
C ALA A 180 -22.64 -2.66 -8.39
N GLU A 181 -21.91 -1.70 -8.97
CA GLU A 181 -22.18 -0.26 -8.89
C GLU A 181 -22.24 0.25 -7.44
N ILE A 182 -21.33 -0.25 -6.58
CA ILE A 182 -21.22 0.15 -5.17
C ILE A 182 -19.80 0.54 -4.75
N PHE A 183 -18.81 0.43 -5.65
CA PHE A 183 -17.41 0.69 -5.32
C PHE A 183 -17.18 2.12 -4.80
N ASP A 184 -17.65 3.13 -5.52
CA ASP A 184 -17.48 4.54 -5.15
C ASP A 184 -18.13 4.86 -3.79
N ASP A 185 -19.24 4.19 -3.45
CA ASP A 185 -19.96 4.39 -2.20
C ASP A 185 -19.24 3.78 -0.97
N ILE A 186 -18.40 2.77 -1.19
CA ILE A 186 -17.67 2.09 -0.12
C ILE A 186 -16.19 2.46 -0.05
N PHE A 187 -15.61 2.98 -1.13
CA PHE A 187 -14.16 3.21 -1.25
C PHE A 187 -13.62 4.06 -0.10
N GLU A 188 -14.31 5.15 0.25
CA GLU A 188 -13.90 6.07 1.32
C GLU A 188 -14.30 5.62 2.73
N THR A 189 -14.94 4.46 2.87
CA THR A 189 -15.37 3.97 4.19
C THR A 189 -14.18 3.44 4.98
N ASP A 190 -14.22 3.61 6.32
CA ASP A 190 -13.22 3.03 7.22
C ASP A 190 -13.03 1.53 6.98
N PHE A 191 -14.11 0.82 6.66
CA PHE A 191 -14.07 -0.57 6.28
C PHE A 191 -13.14 -0.86 5.10
N TYR A 192 -13.38 -0.19 3.97
CA TYR A 192 -12.58 -0.42 2.76
C TYR A 192 -11.15 0.05 2.93
N GLN A 193 -10.96 1.20 3.61
CA GLN A 193 -9.63 1.74 3.89
C GLN A 193 -8.84 0.80 4.81
N ASN A 194 -9.46 0.21 5.84
CA ASN A 194 -8.81 -0.81 6.67
C ASN A 194 -8.40 -2.04 5.85
N LEU A 195 -9.28 -2.54 4.97
CA LEU A 195 -8.95 -3.66 4.08
C LEU A 195 -7.76 -3.34 3.18
N ARG A 196 -7.80 -2.21 2.47
CA ARG A 196 -6.73 -1.74 1.59
C ARG A 196 -5.41 -1.59 2.36
N ASN A 197 -5.46 -0.97 3.54
CA ASN A 197 -4.30 -0.79 4.40
C ASN A 197 -3.71 -2.12 4.88
N SER A 198 -4.53 -3.12 5.21
CA SER A 198 -4.04 -4.46 5.54
C SER A 198 -3.23 -5.06 4.39
N TYR A 199 -3.67 -4.90 3.14
CA TYR A 199 -2.90 -5.32 1.95
C TYR A 199 -1.59 -4.53 1.79
N ILE A 200 -1.61 -3.21 2.00
CA ILE A 200 -0.41 -2.35 1.91
C ILE A 200 0.63 -2.77 2.94
N TYR A 201 0.25 -2.87 4.22
CA TYR A 201 1.20 -3.21 5.29
C TYR A 201 1.66 -4.66 5.19
N LYS A 202 0.81 -5.59 4.72
CA LYS A 202 1.24 -6.95 4.42
C LYS A 202 2.30 -6.98 3.32
N THR A 203 2.10 -6.23 2.23
CA THR A 203 3.11 -6.06 1.17
C THR A 203 4.43 -5.53 1.74
N TYR A 204 4.38 -4.51 2.60
CA TYR A 204 5.59 -3.91 3.18
C TYR A 204 6.34 -4.85 4.14
N LEU A 205 5.63 -5.66 4.92
CA LEU A 205 6.25 -6.71 5.75
C LEU A 205 6.97 -7.77 4.87
N LEU A 206 6.37 -8.17 3.76
CA LEU A 206 6.97 -9.13 2.83
C LEU A 206 8.15 -8.52 2.07
N LEU A 207 8.08 -7.24 1.70
CA LEU A 207 9.21 -6.49 1.14
C LEU A 207 10.36 -6.35 2.13
N ASN A 208 10.09 -6.10 3.42
CA ASN A 208 11.13 -6.05 4.45
C ASN A 208 11.95 -7.35 4.46
N LYS A 209 11.26 -8.50 4.46
CA LYS A 209 11.90 -9.82 4.37
C LYS A 209 12.73 -9.98 3.09
N ALA A 210 12.20 -9.55 1.95
CA ALA A 210 12.92 -9.60 0.68
C ALA A 210 14.16 -8.69 0.67
N PHE A 211 14.09 -7.49 1.24
CA PHE A 211 15.25 -6.62 1.40
C PHE A 211 16.31 -7.25 2.32
N GLU A 212 15.90 -7.79 3.46
CA GLU A 212 16.81 -8.43 4.43
C GLU A 212 17.56 -9.61 3.80
N GLN A 213 16.87 -10.46 3.05
CA GLN A 213 17.45 -11.64 2.37
C GLN A 213 18.48 -11.26 1.31
N ASN A 214 18.30 -10.13 0.63
CA ASN A 214 19.10 -9.74 -0.53
C ASN A 214 19.99 -8.51 -0.27
N GLN A 215 20.05 -7.99 0.96
CA GLN A 215 20.65 -6.68 1.27
C GLN A 215 22.09 -6.52 0.75
N VAL A 216 22.91 -7.57 0.81
CA VAL A 216 24.30 -7.51 0.34
C VAL A 216 24.34 -7.34 -1.17
N GLU A 217 23.56 -8.13 -1.90
CA GLU A 217 23.49 -8.09 -3.36
C GLU A 217 22.86 -6.78 -3.86
N LEU A 218 21.76 -6.34 -3.23
CA LEU A 218 21.06 -5.12 -3.65
C LEU A 218 21.94 -3.87 -3.47
N PHE A 219 22.60 -3.76 -2.33
CA PHE A 219 23.31 -2.55 -1.95
C PHE A 219 24.82 -2.57 -2.24
N SER A 220 25.38 -3.69 -2.70
CA SER A 220 26.77 -3.70 -3.19
C SER A 220 26.95 -2.66 -4.29
N ASP A 221 28.11 -2.01 -4.29
CA ASP A 221 28.53 -1.08 -5.35
C ASP A 221 27.72 0.24 -5.43
N LEU A 222 26.71 0.41 -4.58
CA LEU A 222 26.01 1.69 -4.42
C LEU A 222 26.76 2.57 -3.41
N ASN A 223 26.96 3.84 -3.79
CA ASN A 223 27.55 4.83 -2.88
C ASN A 223 26.51 5.31 -1.86
N ILE A 224 26.39 4.55 -0.77
CA ILE A 224 25.35 4.72 0.26
C ILE A 224 25.90 5.41 1.52
N LYS A 225 25.09 6.29 2.11
CA LYS A 225 25.24 6.75 3.49
C LYS A 225 24.36 5.91 4.38
N LYS A 226 24.96 5.32 5.40
CA LYS A 226 24.27 4.53 6.42
C LYS A 226 23.76 5.44 7.56
N PRO A 227 22.58 5.14 8.15
CA PRO A 227 21.61 4.15 7.67
C PRO A 227 20.95 4.61 6.35
N LEU A 228 20.75 3.67 5.43
CA LEU A 228 19.92 3.84 4.24
C LEU A 228 18.49 3.45 4.58
N PHE A 229 17.56 4.37 4.38
CA PHE A 229 16.14 4.14 4.65
C PHE A 229 15.38 3.85 3.38
N ILE A 230 14.45 2.90 3.45
CA ILE A 230 13.53 2.56 2.38
C ILE A 230 12.12 2.87 2.85
N TYR A 231 11.38 3.66 2.08
CA TYR A 231 9.99 4.02 2.35
C TYR A 231 9.08 3.51 1.24
N GLY A 232 7.83 3.23 1.60
CA GLY A 232 6.74 3.01 0.66
C GLY A 232 5.69 4.10 0.78
N ASN A 233 5.06 4.43 -0.33
CA ASN A 233 3.86 5.27 -0.36
C ASN A 233 3.04 5.06 -1.65
N GLU A 234 1.77 5.39 -1.57
CA GLU A 234 0.96 5.75 -2.73
C GLU A 234 1.39 7.14 -3.23
N HIS A 235 1.30 7.38 -4.54
CA HIS A 235 1.64 8.65 -5.16
C HIS A 235 0.91 9.81 -4.46
N ASP A 236 1.64 10.88 -4.13
CA ASP A 236 1.16 12.05 -3.37
C ASP A 236 0.64 11.79 -1.94
N CYS A 237 0.75 10.56 -1.42
CA CYS A 237 0.36 10.21 -0.06
C CYS A 237 1.54 10.17 0.92
N GLU A 238 1.19 9.98 2.19
CA GLU A 238 2.10 9.77 3.31
C GLU A 238 3.03 8.57 3.10
N LYS A 239 4.22 8.65 3.71
CA LYS A 239 5.24 7.61 3.63
C LYS A 239 5.30 6.81 4.92
N ILE A 240 5.72 5.55 4.82
CA ILE A 240 6.07 4.70 5.97
C ILE A 240 7.36 3.95 5.68
N ASN A 241 8.17 3.69 6.71
CA ASN A 241 9.38 2.89 6.54
C ASN A 241 9.03 1.44 6.19
N ILE A 242 9.72 0.89 5.18
CA ILE A 242 9.69 -0.53 4.82
C ILE A 242 10.91 -1.23 5.39
N TYR A 243 12.10 -0.63 5.25
CA TYR A 243 13.37 -1.28 5.59
C TYR A 243 14.45 -0.26 5.95
N SER A 244 15.46 -0.68 6.70
CA SER A 244 16.67 0.11 6.95
C SER A 244 17.91 -0.76 6.83
N TYR A 245 18.84 -0.36 5.96
CA TYR A 245 20.17 -0.97 5.85
C TYR A 245 21.16 -0.18 6.71
N ALA A 246 21.66 -0.80 7.78
CA ALA A 246 22.55 -0.21 8.78
C ALA A 246 24.02 -0.58 8.56
#